data_AF-A0A9P6CDU3-F1
#
_entry.id   AF-A0A9P6CDU3-F1
#
_cell.length_a   1.000
_cell.length_b   1.000
_cell.length_c   1.000
_cell.angle_alpha   90.00
_cell.angle_beta   90.00
_cell.angle_gamma   90.00
#
_symmetry.space_group_name_H-M   'P 1'
#
loop_
_entity.id
_entity.type
_entity.pdbx_description
1 polymer ?
#
loop_
_entity_poly.entity_id
_entity_poly.type
_entity_poly.pdbx_seq_one_letter_code
_entity_poly.pdbx_strand_id
1 'polypeptide(L)'
;MLWLDSSYPTNKDPSVPGVKRGPCATTSGKPEDVEKNSPNASVTFSNIKFGDIGSTYSTTGGTTTTTTTSGSTQPTGGTVPQWGQCGGIGYTGPTICVSPYKCNVQNPYYSQCY
;
A
#
# COMPACT_ATOMS: atom_id res chain seq x y z
N MET A 1 20.23 6.61 -20.16
CA MET A 1 18.81 6.42 -20.51
C MET A 1 18.24 7.82 -20.65
N LEU A 2 18.48 8.50 -21.78
CA LEU A 2 18.52 9.98 -21.81
C LEU A 2 17.23 10.68 -21.38
N TRP A 3 16.07 10.07 -21.66
CA TRP A 3 14.76 10.59 -21.25
C TRP A 3 14.46 10.47 -19.75
N LEU A 4 15.25 9.69 -19.01
CA LEU A 4 15.12 9.50 -17.56
C LEU A 4 16.15 10.30 -16.79
N ASP A 5 17.40 10.30 -17.27
CA ASP A 5 18.57 10.72 -16.48
C ASP A 5 19.38 11.87 -17.08
N SER A 6 19.02 12.36 -18.29
CA SER A 6 19.80 13.37 -19.03
C SER A 6 18.92 14.53 -19.52
N SER A 7 19.33 15.19 -20.61
CA SER A 7 18.57 16.23 -21.31
C SER A 7 17.95 15.62 -22.56
N TYR A 8 16.62 15.64 -22.67
CA TYR A 8 15.89 15.02 -23.76
C TYR A 8 14.63 15.82 -24.13
N PRO A 9 14.35 16.06 -25.42
CA PRO A 9 15.11 15.64 -26.61
C PRO A 9 16.50 16.29 -26.71
N THR A 10 17.47 15.60 -27.31
CA THR A 10 18.87 16.08 -27.42
C THR A 10 19.04 17.27 -28.37
N ASN A 11 18.03 17.59 -29.16
CA ASN A 11 17.98 18.74 -30.07
C ASN A 11 17.31 19.98 -29.47
N LYS A 12 16.99 19.97 -28.16
CA LYS A 12 16.41 21.11 -27.45
C LYS A 12 17.40 21.62 -26.40
N ASP A 13 17.37 22.94 -26.16
CA ASP A 13 18.16 23.58 -25.12
C ASP A 13 17.77 23.00 -23.74
N PRO A 14 18.73 22.51 -22.94
CA PRO A 14 18.46 22.02 -21.59
C PRO A 14 17.80 23.03 -20.64
N SER A 15 17.92 24.33 -20.92
CA SER A 15 17.31 25.42 -20.16
C SER A 15 15.79 25.52 -20.36
N VAL A 16 15.25 24.84 -21.40
CA VAL A 16 13.81 24.77 -21.63
C VAL A 16 13.18 23.86 -20.56
N PRO A 17 12.13 24.32 -19.86
CA PRO A 17 11.43 23.52 -18.85
C PRO A 17 11.01 22.15 -19.40
N GLY A 18 11.34 21.08 -18.65
CA GLY A 18 11.01 19.69 -18.98
C GLY A 18 12.03 18.95 -19.86
N VAL A 19 13.02 19.65 -20.43
CA VAL A 19 14.10 19.01 -21.22
C VAL A 19 15.15 18.39 -20.31
N LYS A 20 15.63 19.12 -19.29
CA LYS A 20 16.59 18.61 -18.30
C LYS A 20 15.88 17.73 -17.26
N ARG A 21 16.21 16.44 -17.23
CA ARG A 21 15.59 15.43 -16.34
C ARG A 21 16.56 14.82 -15.34
N GLY A 22 17.86 14.90 -15.63
CA GLY A 22 18.90 14.51 -14.69
C GLY A 22 20.28 15.04 -15.06
N PRO A 23 21.28 14.72 -14.21
CA PRO A 23 22.64 15.25 -14.34
C PRO A 23 23.47 14.54 -15.41
N CYS A 24 23.06 13.37 -15.91
CA CYS A 24 23.89 12.57 -16.82
C CYS A 24 24.11 13.30 -18.16
N ALA A 25 25.30 13.13 -18.74
CA ALA A 25 25.64 13.68 -20.05
C ALA A 25 24.76 13.11 -21.16
N THR A 26 24.50 13.88 -22.22
CA THR A 26 23.70 13.43 -23.38
C THR A 26 24.37 12.33 -24.20
N THR A 27 25.65 12.07 -23.94
CA THR A 27 26.45 10.98 -24.53
C THR A 27 26.42 9.70 -23.71
N SER A 28 25.79 9.69 -22.53
CA SER A 28 25.75 8.53 -21.63
C SER A 28 24.72 7.48 -22.08
N GLY A 29 24.79 6.29 -21.49
CA GLY A 29 23.76 5.26 -21.64
C GLY A 29 23.74 4.56 -23.00
N LYS A 30 24.82 4.69 -23.80
CA LYS A 30 25.04 3.84 -24.96
C LYS A 30 25.24 2.38 -24.49
N PRO A 31 24.53 1.39 -25.04
CA PRO A 31 24.60 -0.01 -24.59
C PRO A 31 26.04 -0.54 -24.50
N GLU A 32 26.85 -0.31 -25.54
CA GLU A 32 28.25 -0.75 -25.61
C GLU A 32 29.09 -0.22 -24.44
N ASP A 33 28.94 1.07 -24.10
CA ASP A 33 29.69 1.70 -23.03
C ASP A 33 29.24 1.21 -21.64
N VAL A 34 27.94 1.03 -21.44
CA VAL A 34 27.41 0.62 -20.11
C VAL A 34 27.68 -0.84 -19.82
N GLU A 35 27.60 -1.72 -20.82
CA GLU A 35 27.88 -3.15 -20.68
C GLU A 35 29.37 -3.40 -20.41
N LYS A 36 30.25 -2.64 -21.05
CA LYS A 36 31.70 -2.74 -20.85
C LYS A 36 32.15 -2.19 -19.50
N ASN A 37 31.66 -1.00 -19.12
CA ASN A 37 32.19 -0.28 -17.97
C ASN A 37 31.47 -0.65 -16.66
N SER A 38 30.22 -1.13 -16.73
CA SER A 38 29.40 -1.48 -15.57
C SER A 38 28.77 -2.88 -15.68
N PRO A 39 29.55 -3.95 -15.98
CA PRO A 39 29.00 -5.29 -16.23
C PRO A 39 28.33 -5.93 -15.01
N ASN A 40 28.74 -5.52 -13.81
CA ASN A 40 28.23 -6.06 -12.54
C ASN A 40 27.16 -5.17 -11.90
N ALA A 41 26.64 -4.18 -12.64
CA ALA A 41 25.56 -3.34 -12.14
C ALA A 41 24.32 -4.20 -11.87
N SER A 42 23.76 -4.06 -10.67
CA SER A 42 22.57 -4.81 -10.24
C SER A 42 21.67 -3.91 -9.39
N VAL A 43 20.41 -4.31 -9.28
CA VAL A 43 19.42 -3.66 -8.43
C VAL A 43 18.76 -4.70 -7.54
N THR A 44 18.55 -4.37 -6.26
CA THR A 44 17.82 -5.22 -5.32
C THR A 44 16.53 -4.51 -4.92
N PHE A 45 15.40 -5.09 -5.30
CA PHE A 45 14.09 -4.66 -4.83
C PHE A 45 13.68 -5.52 -3.63
N SER A 46 13.17 -4.89 -2.57
CA SER A 46 12.69 -5.59 -1.37
C SER A 46 11.53 -4.83 -0.74
N ASN A 47 10.83 -5.47 0.22
CA ASN A 47 9.77 -4.85 1.01
C ASN A 47 8.61 -4.29 0.15
N ILE A 48 8.19 -5.03 -0.87
CA ILE A 48 7.01 -4.69 -1.67
C ILE A 48 5.77 -4.81 -0.78
N LYS A 49 4.96 -3.76 -0.74
CA LYS A 49 3.71 -3.68 0.03
C LYS A 49 2.61 -3.10 -0.85
N PHE A 50 1.40 -3.59 -0.70
CA PHE A 50 0.21 -3.11 -1.39
C PHE A 50 -0.98 -3.16 -0.43
N GLY A 51 -1.98 -2.31 -0.66
CA GLY A 51 -3.14 -2.19 0.20
C GLY A 51 -3.73 -0.78 0.14
N ASP A 52 -4.59 -0.48 1.11
CA ASP A 52 -5.28 0.79 1.18
C ASP A 52 -4.32 1.98 1.32
N ILE A 53 -4.77 3.16 0.91
CA ILE A 53 -4.02 4.41 1.06
C ILE A 53 -3.66 4.61 2.54
N GLY A 54 -2.36 4.77 2.84
CA GLY A 54 -1.86 4.95 4.20
C GLY A 54 -1.57 3.66 4.97
N SER A 55 -1.79 2.47 4.42
CA SER A 55 -1.58 1.18 5.13
C SER A 55 -0.15 0.63 5.03
N THR A 56 0.64 1.08 4.06
CA THR A 56 1.94 0.45 3.73
C THR A 56 3.13 1.03 4.50
N TYR A 57 2.92 2.07 5.31
CA TYR A 57 3.93 2.71 6.14
C TYR A 57 3.34 3.17 7.48
N SER A 58 4.18 3.33 8.50
CA SER A 58 3.76 3.83 9.82
C SER A 58 4.23 5.28 9.97
N THR A 59 3.28 6.20 10.20
CA THR A 59 3.59 7.61 10.46
C THR A 59 3.90 7.77 11.95
N THR A 60 5.17 7.75 12.34
CA THR A 60 5.57 8.11 13.72
C THR A 60 5.47 9.63 13.84
N GLY A 61 4.31 10.13 14.28
CA GLY A 61 4.09 11.58 14.46
C GLY A 61 2.64 12.07 14.47
N GLY A 62 1.64 11.18 14.35
CA GLY A 62 0.23 11.56 14.42
C GLY A 62 -0.53 10.67 15.39
N THR A 63 -0.75 11.17 16.62
CA THR A 63 -1.84 10.68 17.45
C THR A 63 -3.14 10.90 16.69
N THR A 64 -3.77 9.85 16.15
CA THR A 64 -5.23 9.71 15.98
C THR A 64 -5.54 8.26 15.58
N THR A 65 -6.17 7.57 16.53
CA THR A 65 -7.16 6.48 16.36
C THR A 65 -6.84 5.35 15.38
N THR A 66 -6.47 4.21 15.96
CA THR A 66 -6.62 2.86 15.41
C THR A 66 -8.02 2.63 14.84
N THR A 67 -8.18 2.77 13.53
CA THR A 67 -9.19 2.05 12.75
C THR A 67 -8.49 0.86 12.09
N THR A 68 -8.50 -0.26 12.81
CA THR A 68 -8.09 -1.58 12.33
C THR A 68 -9.05 -2.07 11.26
N THR A 69 -8.69 -1.84 9.99
CA THR A 69 -9.27 -2.55 8.85
C THR A 69 -8.29 -3.66 8.45
N SER A 70 -8.49 -4.86 9.02
CA SER A 70 -7.75 -6.05 8.65
C SER A 70 -8.46 -6.79 7.53
N GLY A 71 -7.77 -6.95 6.39
CA GLY A 71 -8.13 -7.90 5.35
C GLY A 71 -7.92 -9.35 5.80
N SER A 72 -8.87 -10.18 5.36
CA SER A 72 -8.96 -11.65 5.35
C SER A 72 -7.91 -12.50 6.09
N THR A 73 -8.33 -13.05 7.22
CA THR A 73 -8.08 -14.46 7.59
C THR A 73 -9.31 -15.01 8.30
N GLN A 74 -9.82 -16.13 7.79
CA GLN A 74 -10.60 -17.16 8.48
C GLN A 74 -10.85 -16.91 10.00
N PRO A 75 -12.11 -16.82 10.48
CA PRO A 75 -12.40 -16.38 11.83
C PRO A 75 -12.07 -17.53 12.80
N THR A 76 -10.90 -17.45 13.43
CA THR A 76 -10.57 -18.33 14.55
C THR A 76 -10.52 -17.46 15.81
N GLY A 77 -11.65 -17.38 16.51
CA GLY A 77 -11.64 -17.17 17.97
C GLY A 77 -11.83 -15.77 18.56
N GLY A 78 -12.49 -14.83 17.90
CA GLY A 78 -12.90 -13.57 18.53
C GLY A 78 -14.29 -13.63 19.18
N THR A 79 -14.49 -13.06 20.37
CA THR A 79 -15.82 -12.77 20.91
C THR A 79 -16.17 -11.30 20.67
N VAL A 80 -17.44 -11.02 20.33
CA VAL A 80 -17.96 -9.66 20.11
C VAL A 80 -18.39 -9.05 21.44
N PRO A 81 -17.98 -7.80 21.78
CA PRO A 81 -18.40 -7.15 23.02
C PRO A 81 -19.92 -6.88 23.04
N GLN A 82 -20.47 -6.61 24.23
CA GLN A 82 -21.85 -6.13 24.35
C GLN A 82 -22.05 -4.90 23.46
N TRP A 83 -23.18 -4.86 22.74
CA TRP A 83 -23.55 -3.87 21.73
C TRP A 83 -22.76 -3.90 20.42
N GLY A 84 -21.82 -4.84 20.26
CA GLY A 84 -21.10 -5.05 19.00
C GLY A 84 -21.94 -5.80 17.96
N GLN A 85 -21.61 -5.60 16.67
CA GLN A 85 -22.22 -6.35 15.57
C GLN A 85 -21.69 -7.78 15.55
N CYS A 86 -22.58 -8.76 15.40
CA CYS A 86 -22.27 -10.19 15.41
C CYS A 86 -22.85 -10.95 14.21
N GLY A 87 -23.51 -10.25 13.28
CA GLY A 87 -24.12 -10.84 12.10
C GLY A 87 -24.72 -9.80 11.15
N GLY A 88 -25.19 -10.27 10.00
CA GLY A 88 -25.79 -9.46 8.93
C GLY A 88 -25.29 -9.86 7.54
N ILE A 89 -26.06 -9.58 6.49
CA ILE A 89 -25.65 -9.74 5.10
C ILE A 89 -24.39 -8.90 4.85
N GLY A 90 -23.30 -9.57 4.45
CA GLY A 90 -22.00 -8.94 4.21
C GLY A 90 -21.11 -8.80 5.45
N TYR A 91 -21.55 -9.23 6.63
CA TYR A 91 -20.72 -9.24 7.84
C TYR A 91 -19.72 -10.40 7.82
N THR A 92 -18.44 -10.11 7.99
CA THR A 92 -17.33 -11.09 7.96
C THR A 92 -16.57 -11.18 9.29
N GLY A 93 -17.11 -10.58 10.36
CA GLY A 93 -16.50 -10.59 11.69
C GLY A 93 -16.90 -11.78 12.56
N PRO A 94 -16.52 -11.79 13.85
CA PRO A 94 -16.88 -12.87 14.76
C PRO A 94 -18.39 -12.92 15.03
N THR A 95 -18.95 -14.12 15.12
CA THR A 95 -20.41 -14.34 15.31
C THR A 95 -20.78 -14.70 16.74
N ILE A 96 -19.79 -14.93 17.60
CA ILE A 96 -19.98 -15.33 18.99
C ILE A 96 -19.84 -14.08 19.87
N CYS A 97 -20.87 -13.77 20.64
CA CYS A 97 -20.82 -12.69 21.64
C CYS A 97 -20.02 -13.12 22.87
N VAL A 98 -19.42 -12.16 23.55
CA VAL A 98 -18.86 -12.38 24.89
C VAL A 98 -19.97 -12.87 25.82
N SER A 99 -19.70 -13.91 26.59
CA SER A 99 -20.65 -14.40 27.60
C SER A 99 -20.98 -13.26 28.57
N PRO A 100 -22.26 -13.02 28.92
CA PRO A 100 -23.45 -13.87 28.71
C PRO A 100 -24.32 -13.52 27.49
N TYR A 101 -23.89 -12.58 26.63
CA TYR A 101 -24.75 -11.98 25.61
C TYR A 101 -25.03 -12.92 24.43
N LYS A 102 -26.13 -12.66 23.71
CA LYS A 102 -26.53 -13.42 22.52
C LYS A 102 -26.52 -12.53 21.29
N CYS A 103 -26.29 -13.14 20.14
CA CYS A 103 -26.34 -12.43 18.87
C CYS A 103 -27.80 -12.32 18.41
N ASN A 104 -28.40 -11.15 18.60
CA ASN A 104 -29.79 -10.89 18.25
C ASN A 104 -29.88 -10.20 16.89
N VAL A 105 -30.68 -10.76 15.98
CA VAL A 105 -30.90 -10.19 14.64
C VAL A 105 -31.82 -8.97 14.76
N GLN A 106 -31.36 -7.80 14.31
CA GLN A 106 -32.21 -6.61 14.24
C GLN A 106 -32.78 -6.42 12.84
N ASN A 107 -31.98 -6.66 11.80
CA ASN A 107 -32.40 -6.57 10.41
C ASN A 107 -31.49 -7.45 9.53
N PRO A 108 -31.83 -7.66 8.24
CA PRO A 108 -31.05 -8.52 7.35
C PRO A 108 -29.58 -8.15 7.24
N TYR A 109 -29.22 -6.88 7.45
CA TYR A 109 -27.86 -6.38 7.35
C TYR A 109 -27.15 -6.24 8.71
N TYR A 110 -27.85 -6.45 9.83
CA TYR A 110 -27.32 -6.14 11.16
C TYR A 110 -27.90 -7.02 12.28
N SER A 111 -27.01 -7.69 13.01
CA SER A 111 -27.28 -8.39 14.27
C SER A 111 -26.35 -7.89 15.36
N GLN A 112 -26.84 -7.74 16.60
CA GLN A 112 -26.11 -7.13 17.71
C GLN A 112 -26.06 -8.03 18.94
N CYS A 113 -24.93 -7.99 19.66
CA CYS A 113 -24.75 -8.69 20.93
C CYS A 113 -25.44 -7.96 22.09
N TYR A 114 -26.48 -8.55 22.66
CA TYR A 114 -27.05 -8.12 23.94
C TYR A 114 -27.81 -9.25 24.64
#